data_AF-A0A8J3ZMI1-F1
#
_entry.id   AF-A0A8J3ZMI1-F1
#
_cell.length_a   1.000
_cell.length_b   1.000
_cell.length_c   1.000
_cell.angle_alpha   90.00
_cell.angle_beta   90.00
_cell.angle_gamma   90.00
#
_symmetry.space_group_name_H-M   'P 1'
#
loop_
_entity.id
_entity.type
_entity.pdbx_description
1 polymer ?
#
loop_
_entity_poly.entity_id
_entity_poly.type
_entity_poly.pdbx_seq_one_letter_code
_entity_poly.pdbx_strand_id
1 'polypeptide(L)'
;MTDVTDPSPVFIHPTAEVEDGASIGPGTKVWHLVHVRGTATIGANCTIGRNVYVDADVTVGDEVKIQNNVSVYTGVTIEDKVFVGPSVVFTNDLRPRATGGWAITPTLVRTGASIGANATLVCGVTVGEYAMVAAGSVVTKNVEPHRLVAGNPARPLGWVNRDGEVVSRDTEKPSAEILDNRSANQMQPIPITRVVITPEQEAAVLAVLRSGGLAQGPVVKKLEDGFAELHGVPHAVAVSNGTVALVAALEALRLGPGDEVITTAFSFAATLNAILESGATVRFADITDDYTIDPAAVEALITPRTKAIMPVHLYGLPADMTAIAAIADKHGLKIIEDAAQAHAAKVGDRFVGSYGVGCFSLYATKNMQSGEGGIVTTTDDAVADRLRLLRNQGMRVRYMYEVPGHNWRLTDLQAAIAVPQLATLAETAARRAANAAVLNEGLQDVKGLVTPATPAGRTHVWHQYTLRLGDDAPINRDQLTKQLEQAGIGFGLYYPRLMHHYECYEGHPQIAGDHTPVAERAAAQVVSVPVHQWLSPDDLARIVAAVRGAFSA
;
A
#
# COMPACT_ATOMS: atom_id res chain seq x y z
N MET A 1 9.28 8.32 20.56
CA MET A 1 9.83 9.68 20.47
C MET A 1 11.32 9.57 20.22
N THR A 2 11.71 9.50 18.96
CA THR A 2 13.10 9.74 18.54
C THR A 2 13.13 11.20 18.11
N ASP A 3 13.84 12.01 18.89
CA ASP A 3 14.05 13.43 18.65
C ASP A 3 14.82 13.57 17.32
N VAL A 4 14.18 14.19 16.33
CA VAL A 4 14.77 14.55 15.03
C VAL A 4 15.20 15.99 15.15
N THR A 5 16.43 16.26 15.62
CA THR A 5 16.95 17.64 15.67
C THR A 5 18.47 17.71 15.55
N ASP A 6 19.07 16.98 14.59
CA ASP A 6 20.36 17.43 14.05
C ASP A 6 20.11 18.14 12.70
N PRO A 7 20.19 19.48 12.64
CA PRO A 7 19.98 20.20 11.39
C PRO A 7 21.02 19.74 10.36
N SER A 8 20.54 19.32 9.17
CA SER A 8 21.44 18.88 8.10
C SER A 8 22.51 19.94 7.81
N PRO A 9 23.78 19.57 7.62
CA PRO A 9 24.85 20.54 7.42
C PRO A 9 24.67 21.31 6.11
N VAL A 10 25.20 22.54 6.06
CA VAL A 10 25.28 23.33 4.83
C VAL A 10 26.26 22.66 3.88
N PHE A 11 25.88 22.55 2.61
CA PHE A 11 26.75 22.10 1.53
C PHE A 11 27.22 23.30 0.72
N ILE A 12 28.54 23.51 0.61
CA ILE A 12 29.15 24.53 -0.24
C ILE A 12 30.11 23.83 -1.20
N HIS A 13 29.86 23.98 -2.50
CA HIS A 13 30.73 23.43 -3.52
C HIS A 13 32.12 24.10 -3.49
N PRO A 14 33.24 23.38 -3.70
CA PRO A 14 34.61 23.95 -3.62
C PRO A 14 34.93 25.12 -4.56
N THR A 15 34.07 25.38 -5.55
CA THR A 15 34.22 26.47 -6.52
C THR A 15 33.21 27.59 -6.32
N ALA A 16 32.42 27.53 -5.26
CA ALA A 16 31.59 28.64 -4.83
C ALA A 16 32.42 29.61 -3.99
N GLU A 17 32.16 30.90 -4.14
CA GLU A 17 32.74 31.98 -3.37
C GLU A 17 31.68 32.50 -2.40
N VAL A 18 31.88 32.27 -1.10
CA VAL A 18 31.02 32.80 -0.05
C VAL A 18 31.90 33.73 0.77
N GLU A 19 31.65 35.04 0.67
CA GLU A 19 32.43 36.06 1.37
C GLU A 19 32.21 36.01 2.89
N ASP A 20 33.23 36.44 3.64
CA ASP A 20 33.13 36.59 5.09
C ASP A 20 31.97 37.51 5.48
N GLY A 21 31.13 37.04 6.40
CA GLY A 21 29.93 37.74 6.90
C GLY A 21 28.61 37.27 6.28
N ALA A 22 28.64 36.56 5.15
CA ALA A 22 27.43 35.99 4.57
C ALA A 22 26.83 34.92 5.49
N SER A 23 25.51 34.92 5.64
CA SER A 23 24.78 33.95 6.46
C SER A 23 24.08 32.92 5.58
N ILE A 24 24.33 31.63 5.84
CA ILE A 24 23.70 30.50 5.13
C ILE A 24 23.08 29.55 6.15
N GLY A 25 21.76 29.37 6.08
CA GLY A 25 20.99 28.51 6.96
C GLY A 25 21.24 27.01 6.74
N PRO A 26 20.91 26.17 7.73
CA PRO A 26 21.14 24.72 7.69
C PRO A 26 20.39 24.04 6.54
N GLY A 27 20.94 22.92 6.04
CA GLY A 27 20.37 22.14 4.94
C GLY A 27 20.48 22.79 3.56
N THR A 28 20.93 24.04 3.48
CA THR A 28 21.10 24.77 2.22
C THR A 28 22.28 24.23 1.41
N LYS A 29 22.07 24.16 0.09
CA LYS A 29 23.05 23.66 -0.89
C LYS A 29 23.46 24.78 -1.84
N VAL A 30 24.72 25.16 -1.78
CA VAL A 30 25.36 26.15 -2.65
C VAL A 30 26.22 25.44 -3.69
N TRP A 31 25.81 25.51 -4.95
CA TRP A 31 26.44 24.78 -6.05
C TRP A 31 27.60 25.55 -6.69
N HIS A 32 28.24 24.91 -7.67
CA HIS A 32 29.48 25.39 -8.26
C HIS A 32 29.36 26.77 -8.92
N LEU A 33 30.40 27.60 -8.77
CA LEU A 33 30.52 28.96 -9.32
C LEU A 33 29.49 29.96 -8.77
N VAL A 34 28.84 29.67 -7.64
CA VAL A 34 28.00 30.65 -6.95
C VAL A 34 28.90 31.69 -6.28
N HIS A 35 28.46 32.95 -6.25
CA HIS A 35 29.08 34.01 -5.45
C HIS A 35 28.04 34.62 -4.51
N VAL A 36 28.29 34.56 -3.20
CA VAL A 36 27.46 35.18 -2.15
C VAL A 36 28.29 36.24 -1.43
N ARG A 37 27.80 37.48 -1.42
CA ARG A 37 28.51 38.62 -0.82
C ARG A 37 28.29 38.77 0.68
N GLY A 38 29.23 39.42 1.36
CA GLY A 38 29.43 39.34 2.80
C GLY A 38 28.31 39.86 3.72
N THR A 39 27.26 40.51 3.21
CA THR A 39 26.08 40.90 4.04
C THR A 39 24.78 40.23 3.60
N ALA A 40 24.85 39.29 2.64
CA ALA A 40 23.70 38.53 2.19
C ALA A 40 23.27 37.49 3.23
N THR A 41 21.96 37.24 3.30
CA THR A 41 21.36 36.18 4.12
C THR A 41 20.60 35.20 3.24
N ILE A 42 20.88 33.91 3.39
CA ILE A 42 20.17 32.79 2.77
C ILE A 42 19.65 31.87 3.87
N GLY A 43 18.35 31.60 3.87
CA GLY A 43 17.68 30.75 4.85
C GLY A 43 18.07 29.28 4.78
N ALA A 44 17.31 28.45 5.49
CA ALA A 44 17.48 27.01 5.60
C ALA A 44 16.88 26.25 4.42
N ASN A 45 17.42 25.06 4.13
CA ASN A 45 16.92 24.11 3.12
C ASN A 45 16.79 24.68 1.70
N CYS A 46 17.59 25.70 1.38
CA CYS A 46 17.60 26.33 0.07
C CYS A 46 18.46 25.55 -0.94
N THR A 47 18.19 25.75 -2.23
CA THR A 47 19.06 25.29 -3.31
C THR A 47 19.48 26.46 -4.17
N ILE A 48 20.77 26.76 -4.17
CA ILE A 48 21.37 27.85 -4.95
C ILE A 48 22.16 27.24 -6.09
N GLY A 49 21.58 27.31 -7.29
CA GLY A 49 22.07 26.67 -8.51
C GLY A 49 23.38 27.23 -9.03
N ARG A 50 23.94 26.59 -10.06
CA ARG A 50 25.21 26.96 -10.69
C ARG A 50 25.22 28.44 -11.10
N ASN A 51 26.34 29.12 -10.84
CA ASN A 51 26.60 30.47 -11.37
C ASN A 51 25.51 31.48 -10.96
N VAL A 52 24.99 31.33 -9.75
CA VAL A 52 24.10 32.34 -9.12
C VAL A 52 24.97 33.37 -8.42
N TYR A 53 24.62 34.64 -8.59
CA TYR A 53 25.24 35.77 -7.86
C TYR A 53 24.23 36.33 -6.88
N VAL A 54 24.59 36.41 -5.60
CA VAL A 54 23.78 37.01 -4.53
C VAL A 54 24.57 38.19 -3.95
N ASP A 55 24.08 39.40 -4.21
CA ASP A 55 24.73 40.65 -3.86
C ASP A 55 24.62 40.97 -2.36
N ALA A 56 25.34 42.01 -1.92
CA ALA A 56 25.29 42.50 -0.55
C ALA A 56 23.86 42.94 -0.17
N ASP A 57 23.50 42.74 1.09
CA ASP A 57 22.21 43.11 1.70
C ASP A 57 20.97 42.44 1.08
N VAL A 58 21.15 41.38 0.27
CA VAL A 58 20.06 40.53 -0.22
C VAL A 58 19.59 39.58 0.88
N THR A 59 18.27 39.42 0.99
CA THR A 59 17.64 38.42 1.87
C THR A 59 16.90 37.38 1.03
N VAL A 60 17.25 36.11 1.25
CA VAL A 60 16.57 34.92 0.72
C VAL A 60 16.06 34.10 1.91
N GLY A 61 14.76 33.85 1.96
CA GLY A 61 14.09 33.07 3.00
C GLY A 61 14.42 31.57 2.97
N ASP A 62 13.58 30.78 3.65
CA ASP A 62 13.72 29.34 3.80
C ASP A 62 13.08 28.57 2.62
N GLU A 63 13.58 27.36 2.34
CA GLU A 63 13.04 26.47 1.31
C GLU A 63 13.00 27.08 -0.11
N VAL A 64 13.84 28.09 -0.38
CA VAL A 64 13.93 28.77 -1.67
C VAL A 64 14.77 27.96 -2.66
N LYS A 65 14.34 27.93 -3.92
CA LYS A 65 15.11 27.34 -5.02
C LYS A 65 15.44 28.40 -6.07
N ILE A 66 16.72 28.77 -6.16
CA ILE A 66 17.24 29.63 -7.21
C ILE A 66 18.01 28.77 -8.21
N GLN A 67 17.52 28.72 -9.44
CA GLN A 67 18.12 27.93 -10.51
C GLN A 67 19.29 28.65 -11.17
N ASN A 68 19.98 27.94 -12.06
CA ASN A 68 21.27 28.36 -12.61
C ASN A 68 21.24 29.74 -13.31
N ASN A 69 22.37 30.45 -13.24
CA ASN A 69 22.64 31.71 -13.95
C ASN A 69 21.71 32.89 -13.58
N VAL A 70 21.31 32.98 -12.32
CA VAL A 70 20.49 34.09 -11.79
C VAL A 70 21.38 35.08 -11.03
N SER A 71 21.20 36.38 -11.27
CA SER A 71 21.82 37.43 -10.46
C SER A 71 20.75 38.12 -9.61
N VAL A 72 20.89 38.05 -8.30
CA VAL A 72 20.05 38.70 -7.31
C VAL A 72 20.81 39.89 -6.75
N TYR A 73 20.47 41.09 -7.19
CA TYR A 73 21.18 42.32 -6.82
C TYR A 73 20.63 42.96 -5.54
N THR A 74 21.42 43.85 -4.93
CA THR A 74 21.00 44.64 -3.78
C THR A 74 19.66 45.34 -4.05
N GLY A 75 18.76 45.27 -3.07
CA GLY A 75 17.38 45.75 -3.16
C GLY A 75 16.36 44.66 -3.49
N VAL A 76 16.79 43.42 -3.75
CA VAL A 76 15.88 42.29 -3.92
C VAL A 76 15.69 41.53 -2.60
N THR A 77 14.44 41.24 -2.26
CA THR A 77 14.05 40.36 -1.15
C THR A 77 13.23 39.20 -1.68
N ILE A 78 13.61 37.98 -1.33
CA ILE A 78 12.93 36.74 -1.69
C ILE A 78 12.48 36.06 -0.40
N GLU A 79 11.18 35.91 -0.22
CA GLU A 79 10.59 35.21 0.94
C GLU A 79 10.63 33.67 0.76
N ASP A 80 10.05 32.95 1.72
CA ASP A 80 10.14 31.49 1.81
C ASP A 80 9.47 30.76 0.63
N LYS A 81 9.93 29.54 0.34
CA LYS A 81 9.30 28.62 -0.63
C LYS A 81 9.19 29.17 -2.05
N VAL A 82 9.93 30.22 -2.37
CA VAL A 82 9.96 30.80 -3.71
C VAL A 82 10.75 29.91 -4.67
N PHE A 83 10.25 29.77 -5.89
CA PHE A 83 10.98 29.18 -7.00
C PHE A 83 11.42 30.27 -7.99
N VAL A 84 12.72 30.34 -8.27
CA VAL A 84 13.30 31.20 -9.29
C VAL A 84 13.90 30.34 -10.39
N GLY A 85 13.31 30.38 -11.59
CA GLY A 85 13.73 29.63 -12.75
C GLY A 85 15.12 30.04 -13.28
N PRO A 86 15.75 29.20 -14.13
CA PRO A 86 17.08 29.48 -14.64
C PRO A 86 17.09 30.74 -15.50
N SER A 87 18.18 31.49 -15.41
CA SER A 87 18.41 32.73 -16.16
C SER A 87 17.35 33.83 -15.92
N VAL A 88 16.67 33.82 -14.78
CA VAL A 88 15.85 34.96 -14.35
C VAL A 88 16.74 36.18 -14.09
N VAL A 89 16.27 37.35 -14.52
CA VAL A 89 16.97 38.62 -14.37
C VAL A 89 16.18 39.52 -13.42
N PHE A 90 16.82 39.95 -12.33
CA PHE A 90 16.35 41.05 -11.51
C PHE A 90 17.08 42.33 -11.92
N THR A 91 16.36 43.41 -12.23
CA THR A 91 16.98 44.74 -12.29
C THR A 91 16.87 45.41 -10.93
N ASN A 92 17.70 46.42 -10.65
CA ASN A 92 17.64 47.17 -9.39
C ASN A 92 17.79 48.69 -9.56
N ASP A 93 17.86 49.18 -10.80
CA ASP A 93 17.74 50.59 -11.15
C ASP A 93 16.79 50.72 -12.35
N LEU A 94 15.89 51.71 -12.30
CA LEU A 94 14.98 52.03 -13.39
C LEU A 94 15.66 52.85 -14.51
N ARG A 95 16.80 53.48 -14.23
CA ARG A 95 17.52 54.39 -15.12
C ARG A 95 19.04 54.18 -15.06
N PRO A 96 19.54 52.95 -15.28
CA PRO A 96 20.96 52.67 -15.19
C PRO A 96 21.78 53.50 -16.20
N ARG A 97 22.88 54.10 -15.75
CA ARG A 97 23.84 54.85 -16.57
C ARG A 97 25.27 54.43 -16.23
N ALA A 98 26.12 54.32 -17.24
CA ALA A 98 27.55 54.01 -17.04
C ALA A 98 28.29 55.11 -16.27
N THR A 99 27.80 56.36 -16.37
CA THR A 99 28.31 57.53 -15.65
C THR A 99 27.13 58.25 -14.97
N GLY A 100 27.09 58.24 -13.64
CA GLY A 100 25.98 58.80 -12.84
C GLY A 100 25.82 58.14 -11.48
N GLY A 101 24.95 58.69 -10.63
CA GLY A 101 24.58 58.07 -9.35
C GLY A 101 23.61 56.90 -9.54
N TRP A 102 23.77 55.85 -8.74
CA TRP A 102 22.90 54.67 -8.75
C TRP A 102 21.75 54.83 -7.75
N ALA A 103 20.51 54.54 -8.16
CA ALA A 103 19.34 54.55 -7.28
C ALA A 103 18.72 53.15 -7.17
N ILE A 104 18.98 52.48 -6.04
CA ILE A 104 18.44 51.14 -5.76
C ILE A 104 16.91 51.23 -5.62
N THR A 105 16.20 50.49 -6.47
CA THR A 105 14.75 50.37 -6.43
C THR A 105 14.37 48.97 -5.93
N PRO A 106 13.68 48.84 -4.77
CA PRO A 106 13.42 47.52 -4.18
C PRO A 106 12.50 46.62 -5.01
N THR A 107 12.71 45.31 -4.92
CA THR A 107 11.84 44.27 -5.48
C THR A 107 11.54 43.23 -4.41
N LEU A 108 10.27 42.85 -4.28
CA LEU A 108 9.84 41.83 -3.31
C LEU A 108 9.21 40.65 -4.04
N VAL A 109 9.69 39.44 -3.75
CA VAL A 109 9.08 38.19 -4.21
C VAL A 109 8.54 37.46 -2.99
N ARG A 110 7.21 37.38 -2.89
CA ARG A 110 6.55 36.85 -1.70
C ARG A 110 6.49 35.32 -1.67
N THR A 111 6.18 34.82 -0.49
CA THR A 111 6.18 33.42 -0.12
C THR A 111 5.46 32.54 -1.16
N GLY A 112 6.10 31.45 -1.57
CA GLY A 112 5.53 30.46 -2.50
C GLY A 112 5.40 30.91 -3.96
N ALA A 113 5.81 32.14 -4.30
CA ALA A 113 5.76 32.60 -5.69
C ALA A 113 6.72 31.80 -6.59
N SER A 114 6.35 31.67 -7.86
CA SER A 114 7.12 30.92 -8.86
C SER A 114 7.42 31.77 -10.09
N ILE A 115 8.70 31.93 -10.39
CA ILE A 115 9.19 32.71 -11.53
C ILE A 115 9.75 31.76 -12.58
N GLY A 116 9.14 31.74 -13.76
CA GLY A 116 9.55 30.91 -14.88
C GLY A 116 10.92 31.28 -15.44
N ALA A 117 11.55 30.32 -16.11
CA ALA A 117 12.88 30.49 -16.72
C ALA A 117 12.94 31.72 -17.64
N ASN A 118 14.08 32.41 -17.66
CA ASN A 118 14.36 33.53 -18.56
C ASN A 118 13.35 34.70 -18.43
N ALA A 119 12.69 34.85 -17.28
CA ALA A 119 11.86 36.02 -16.99
C ALA A 119 12.70 37.21 -16.50
N THR A 120 12.25 38.42 -16.80
CA THR A 120 12.86 39.67 -16.32
C THR A 120 11.92 40.37 -15.37
N LEU A 121 12.36 40.64 -14.15
CA LEU A 121 11.66 41.45 -13.17
C LEU A 121 12.28 42.85 -13.17
N VAL A 122 11.52 43.83 -13.68
CA VAL A 122 11.90 45.24 -13.58
C VAL A 122 11.71 45.66 -12.12
N CYS A 123 12.73 46.29 -11.52
CA CYS A 123 12.66 46.75 -10.14
C CYS A 123 11.46 47.63 -9.80
N GLY A 124 11.10 47.67 -8.51
CA GLY A 124 9.94 48.42 -8.01
C GLY A 124 8.65 47.61 -8.02
N VAL A 125 8.73 46.29 -8.21
CA VAL A 125 7.57 45.39 -8.26
C VAL A 125 7.52 44.45 -7.06
N THR A 126 6.30 44.05 -6.70
CA THR A 126 6.02 42.95 -5.79
C THR A 126 5.37 41.81 -6.56
N VAL A 127 5.93 40.61 -6.46
CA VAL A 127 5.29 39.37 -6.89
C VAL A 127 4.57 38.77 -5.67
N GLY A 128 3.24 38.71 -5.71
CA GLY A 128 2.40 38.26 -4.59
C GLY A 128 2.56 36.79 -4.23
N GLU A 129 2.05 36.41 -3.07
CA GLU A 129 2.12 35.03 -2.54
C GLU A 129 1.53 34.03 -3.54
N TYR A 130 2.23 32.91 -3.75
CA TYR A 130 1.85 31.86 -4.70
C TYR A 130 1.54 32.34 -6.13
N ALA A 131 1.94 33.56 -6.50
CA ALA A 131 1.78 34.06 -7.86
C ALA A 131 2.74 33.32 -8.80
N MET A 132 2.36 33.21 -10.07
CA MET A 132 3.14 32.52 -11.08
C MET A 132 3.46 33.43 -12.25
N VAL A 133 4.75 33.59 -12.55
CA VAL A 133 5.25 34.30 -13.74
C VAL A 133 5.67 33.27 -14.76
N ALA A 134 5.05 33.27 -15.94
CA ALA A 134 5.42 32.34 -17.00
C ALA A 134 6.85 32.61 -17.52
N ALA A 135 7.50 31.57 -18.05
CA ALA A 135 8.83 31.67 -18.64
C ALA A 135 8.88 32.75 -19.74
N GLY A 136 10.02 33.44 -19.85
CA GLY A 136 10.24 34.49 -20.85
C GLY A 136 9.46 35.79 -20.63
N SER A 137 8.78 35.96 -19.50
CA SER A 137 7.95 37.14 -19.24
C SER A 137 8.74 38.35 -18.74
N VAL A 138 8.27 39.56 -19.03
CA VAL A 138 8.85 40.80 -18.52
C VAL A 138 7.87 41.50 -17.57
N VAL A 139 8.12 41.38 -16.27
CA VAL A 139 7.25 41.90 -15.21
C VAL A 139 7.60 43.38 -14.97
N THR A 140 6.64 44.26 -15.26
CA THR A 140 6.77 45.73 -15.13
C THR A 140 5.81 46.33 -14.09
N LYS A 141 4.98 45.50 -13.46
CA LYS A 141 3.96 45.90 -12.48
C LYS A 141 3.84 44.80 -11.41
N ASN A 142 3.27 45.16 -10.26
CA ASN A 142 2.94 44.19 -9.21
C ASN A 142 2.06 43.06 -9.73
N VAL A 143 2.31 41.85 -9.23
CA VAL A 143 1.53 40.65 -9.52
C VAL A 143 0.73 40.28 -8.28
N GLU A 144 -0.58 40.14 -8.42
CA GLU A 144 -1.47 39.77 -7.32
C GLU A 144 -1.18 38.35 -6.80
N PRO A 145 -1.45 38.05 -5.51
CA PRO A 145 -1.34 36.69 -4.98
C PRO A 145 -2.16 35.70 -5.81
N HIS A 146 -1.61 34.51 -6.07
CA HIS A 146 -2.17 33.46 -6.92
C HIS A 146 -2.36 33.83 -8.41
N ARG A 147 -1.93 35.01 -8.85
CA ARG A 147 -2.13 35.43 -10.24
C ARG A 147 -1.11 34.75 -11.15
N LEU A 148 -1.57 34.20 -12.26
CA LEU A 148 -0.73 33.80 -13.37
C LEU A 148 -0.56 34.97 -14.33
N VAL A 149 0.69 35.35 -14.63
CA VAL A 149 1.03 36.37 -15.63
C VAL A 149 1.96 35.82 -16.70
N ALA A 150 1.84 36.31 -17.94
CA ALA A 150 2.72 35.92 -19.04
C ALA A 150 2.95 37.06 -20.05
N GLY A 151 4.07 37.00 -20.77
CA GLY A 151 4.35 37.86 -21.92
C GLY A 151 5.30 39.03 -21.63
N ASN A 152 5.53 39.87 -22.65
CA ASN A 152 6.41 41.05 -22.59
C ASN A 152 5.69 42.29 -23.18
N PRO A 153 5.20 43.23 -22.35
CA PRO A 153 5.17 43.19 -20.89
C PRO A 153 4.17 42.14 -20.38
N ALA A 154 4.44 41.58 -19.20
CA ALA A 154 3.62 40.53 -18.60
C ALA A 154 2.19 41.03 -18.34
N ARG A 155 1.20 40.23 -18.72
CA ARG A 155 -0.23 40.48 -18.52
C ARG A 155 -0.88 39.33 -17.76
N PRO A 156 -1.95 39.60 -16.99
CA PRO A 156 -2.76 38.56 -16.39
C PRO A 156 -3.24 37.52 -17.41
N LEU A 157 -3.13 36.25 -17.04
CA LEU A 157 -3.47 35.09 -17.87
C LEU A 157 -4.42 34.10 -17.14
N GLY A 158 -4.55 34.22 -15.82
CA GLY A 158 -5.44 33.39 -15.01
C GLY A 158 -5.05 33.38 -13.54
N TRP A 159 -5.47 32.35 -12.83
CA TRP A 159 -5.24 32.11 -11.40
C TRP A 159 -4.69 30.71 -11.18
N VAL A 160 -3.80 30.57 -10.20
CA VAL A 160 -3.22 29.29 -9.80
C VAL A 160 -3.49 28.96 -8.34
N ASN A 161 -3.58 27.68 -7.98
CA ASN A 161 -3.57 27.25 -6.58
C ASN A 161 -2.14 27.30 -5.99
N ARG A 162 -1.98 26.91 -4.73
CA ARG A 162 -0.66 26.85 -4.05
C ARG A 162 0.38 25.95 -4.74
N ASP A 163 -0.08 24.97 -5.53
CA ASP A 163 0.79 24.06 -6.28
C ASP A 163 1.17 24.59 -7.67
N GLY A 164 0.62 25.75 -8.07
CA GLY A 164 0.88 26.35 -9.38
C GLY A 164 -0.03 25.83 -10.51
N GLU A 165 -1.06 25.04 -10.21
CA GLU A 165 -2.03 24.57 -11.21
C GLU A 165 -3.02 25.68 -11.56
N VAL A 166 -3.32 25.84 -12.86
CA VAL A 166 -4.27 26.85 -13.31
C VAL A 166 -5.70 26.44 -12.94
N VAL A 167 -6.28 27.13 -11.97
CA VAL A 167 -7.64 26.87 -11.46
C VAL A 167 -8.71 27.71 -12.14
N SER A 168 -8.34 28.84 -12.76
CA SER A 168 -9.27 29.68 -13.55
C SER A 168 -8.51 30.53 -14.57
N ARG A 169 -9.17 30.84 -15.69
CA ARG A 169 -8.72 31.79 -16.72
C ARG A 169 -9.49 33.11 -16.68
N ASP A 170 -10.41 33.26 -15.73
CA ASP A 170 -11.30 34.41 -15.64
C ASP A 170 -10.61 35.64 -15.04
N THR A 171 -11.25 36.78 -15.20
CA THR A 171 -10.77 38.04 -14.62
C THR A 171 -10.93 38.07 -13.10
N GLU A 172 -12.02 37.52 -12.57
CA GLU A 172 -12.34 37.51 -11.14
C GLU A 172 -11.53 36.47 -10.37
N LYS A 173 -11.20 36.77 -9.12
CA LYS A 173 -10.41 35.91 -8.24
C LYS A 173 -11.27 34.75 -7.68
N PRO A 174 -10.83 33.49 -7.80
CA PRO A 174 -11.50 32.35 -7.18
C PRO A 174 -11.56 32.44 -5.65
N SER A 175 -12.44 31.64 -5.03
CA SER A 175 -12.55 31.54 -3.58
C SER A 175 -11.27 31.01 -2.94
N ALA A 176 -11.06 31.32 -1.64
CA ALA A 176 -9.90 30.85 -0.89
C ALA A 176 -9.78 29.32 -0.90
N GLU A 177 -10.90 28.59 -0.80
CA GLU A 177 -10.93 27.13 -0.84
C GLU A 177 -10.32 26.57 -2.13
N ILE A 178 -10.65 27.14 -3.30
CA ILE A 178 -10.11 26.72 -4.59
C ILE A 178 -8.62 27.05 -4.71
N LEU A 179 -8.20 28.20 -4.18
CA LEU A 179 -6.81 28.66 -4.21
C LEU A 179 -5.91 27.88 -3.24
N ASP A 180 -6.48 27.41 -2.12
CA ASP A 180 -5.81 26.62 -1.09
C ASP A 180 -5.82 25.12 -1.40
N ASN A 181 -6.67 24.65 -2.31
CA ASN A 181 -6.76 23.24 -2.66
C ASN A 181 -5.46 22.75 -3.32
N ARG A 182 -4.84 21.72 -2.74
CA ARG A 182 -3.68 21.06 -3.34
C ARG A 182 -4.15 20.15 -4.46
N SER A 183 -3.35 20.07 -5.51
CA SER A 183 -3.53 19.15 -6.63
C SER A 183 -3.80 17.73 -6.13
N ALA A 184 -4.88 17.10 -6.61
CA ALA A 184 -5.11 15.66 -6.42
C ALA A 184 -3.93 14.83 -6.97
N ASN A 185 -3.16 15.42 -7.89
CA ASN A 185 -1.97 14.87 -8.54
C ASN A 185 -0.72 14.82 -7.64
N GLN A 186 -0.74 15.42 -6.45
CA GLN A 186 0.31 15.28 -5.42
C GLN A 186 -0.11 14.41 -4.22
N MET A 187 -1.37 13.97 -4.13
CA MET A 187 -1.74 12.98 -3.11
C MET A 187 -1.21 11.61 -3.52
N GLN A 188 -0.35 11.04 -2.68
CA GLN A 188 0.09 9.66 -2.88
C GLN A 188 -1.14 8.75 -2.99
N PRO A 189 -1.21 7.90 -4.04
CA PRO A 189 -2.30 6.93 -4.16
C PRO A 189 -2.31 6.02 -2.94
N ILE A 190 -3.49 5.71 -2.42
CA ILE A 190 -3.64 4.80 -1.28
C ILE A 190 -3.77 3.39 -1.86
N PRO A 191 -2.74 2.54 -1.83
CA PRO A 191 -2.81 1.23 -2.47
C PRO A 191 -3.74 0.29 -1.68
N ILE A 192 -4.36 -0.67 -2.36
CA ILE A 192 -5.16 -1.74 -1.72
C ILE A 192 -4.35 -2.50 -0.66
N THR A 193 -3.04 -2.65 -0.89
CA THR A 193 -2.10 -3.26 0.05
C THR A 193 -0.75 -2.56 -0.06
N ARG A 194 -0.07 -2.39 1.08
CA ARG A 194 1.29 -1.84 1.16
C ARG A 194 2.21 -2.85 1.81
N VAL A 195 3.27 -3.24 1.11
CA VAL A 195 4.34 -4.11 1.62
C VAL A 195 5.45 -3.24 2.18
N VAL A 196 5.81 -3.45 3.44
CA VAL A 196 6.89 -2.72 4.14
C VAL A 196 7.80 -3.75 4.78
N ILE A 197 9.10 -3.66 4.49
CA ILE A 197 10.14 -4.42 5.19
C ILE A 197 10.66 -3.51 6.30
N THR A 198 10.61 -3.99 7.53
CA THR A 198 11.10 -3.24 8.70
C THR A 198 12.61 -3.36 8.84
N PRO A 199 13.29 -2.42 9.53
CA PRO A 199 14.73 -2.52 9.80
C PRO A 199 15.14 -3.83 10.50
N GLU A 200 14.25 -4.39 11.34
CA GLU A 200 14.48 -5.69 11.98
C GLU A 200 14.50 -6.84 10.96
N GLN A 201 13.56 -6.85 10.02
CA GLN A 201 13.54 -7.82 8.93
C GLN A 201 14.74 -7.66 8.00
N GLU A 202 15.14 -6.43 7.67
CA GLU A 202 16.36 -6.16 6.89
C GLU A 202 17.60 -6.73 7.58
N ALA A 203 17.76 -6.48 8.88
CA ALA A 203 18.87 -7.00 9.66
C ALA A 203 18.88 -8.54 9.70
N ALA A 204 17.71 -9.16 9.87
CA ALA A 204 17.56 -10.62 9.86
C ALA A 204 17.95 -11.23 8.50
N VAL A 205 17.51 -10.62 7.40
CA VAL A 205 17.86 -11.04 6.03
C VAL A 205 19.36 -10.89 5.77
N LEU A 206 19.96 -9.76 6.16
CA LEU A 206 21.39 -9.53 6.02
C LEU A 206 22.22 -10.54 6.83
N ALA A 207 21.74 -10.96 8.01
CA ALA A 207 22.40 -12.00 8.80
C ALA A 207 22.42 -13.36 8.06
N VAL A 208 21.32 -13.74 7.40
CA VAL A 208 21.29 -14.97 6.58
C VAL A 208 22.24 -14.86 5.40
N LEU A 209 22.20 -13.75 4.66
CA LEU A 209 23.09 -13.50 3.52
C LEU A 209 24.57 -13.60 3.91
N ARG A 210 24.95 -13.01 5.04
CA ARG A 210 26.33 -13.04 5.57
C ARG A 210 26.76 -14.43 6.06
N SER A 211 25.81 -15.27 6.48
CA SER A 211 26.13 -16.64 6.92
C SER A 211 26.38 -17.62 5.76
N GLY A 212 25.87 -17.32 4.56
CA GLY A 212 25.89 -18.22 3.39
C GLY A 212 24.87 -19.37 3.45
N GLY A 213 24.15 -19.54 4.57
CA GLY A 213 23.09 -20.53 4.75
C GLY A 213 21.78 -20.09 4.10
N LEU A 214 21.74 -20.02 2.77
CA LEU A 214 20.61 -19.44 2.05
C LEU A 214 19.39 -20.37 1.95
N ALA A 215 19.59 -21.69 1.94
CA ALA A 215 18.53 -22.69 1.80
C ALA A 215 17.81 -22.94 3.15
N GLN A 216 16.96 -23.97 3.22
CA GLN A 216 16.31 -24.35 4.47
C GLN A 216 17.33 -24.70 5.57
N GLY A 217 17.16 -24.10 6.74
CA GLY A 217 18.04 -24.29 7.88
C GLY A 217 17.42 -23.82 9.21
N PRO A 218 18.24 -23.31 10.16
CA PRO A 218 17.77 -22.97 11.50
C PRO A 218 16.77 -21.81 11.54
N VAL A 219 16.75 -20.90 10.55
CA VAL A 219 15.77 -19.79 10.55
C VAL A 219 14.38 -20.29 10.17
N VAL A 220 14.28 -21.22 9.21
CA VAL A 220 13.02 -21.93 8.94
C VAL A 220 12.54 -22.68 10.17
N LYS A 221 13.43 -23.37 10.90
CA LYS A 221 13.04 -24.05 12.14
C LYS A 221 12.46 -23.07 13.18
N LYS A 222 13.07 -21.89 13.36
CA LYS A 222 12.54 -20.85 14.25
C LYS A 222 11.15 -20.37 13.83
N LEU A 223 10.91 -20.22 12.53
CA LEU A 223 9.59 -19.87 11.99
C LEU A 223 8.58 -20.97 12.31
N GLU A 224 8.93 -22.23 12.08
CA GLU A 224 8.05 -23.38 12.38
C GLU A 224 7.71 -23.45 13.87
N ASP A 225 8.71 -23.39 14.75
CA ASP A 225 8.52 -23.47 16.20
C ASP A 225 7.62 -22.32 16.69
N GLY A 226 7.91 -21.08 16.29
CA GLY A 226 7.14 -19.91 16.72
C GLY A 226 5.73 -19.85 16.14
N PHE A 227 5.52 -20.33 14.91
CA PHE A 227 4.17 -20.39 14.32
C PHE A 227 3.30 -21.47 14.98
N ALA A 228 3.91 -22.62 15.32
CA ALA A 228 3.27 -23.71 16.06
C ALA A 228 2.84 -23.25 17.46
N GLU A 229 3.74 -22.57 18.20
CA GLU A 229 3.44 -21.96 19.49
C GLU A 229 2.28 -20.96 19.39
N LEU A 230 2.34 -20.06 18.40
CA LEU A 230 1.31 -19.04 18.21
C LEU A 230 -0.09 -19.62 17.97
N HIS A 231 -0.20 -20.69 17.17
CA HIS A 231 -1.50 -21.31 16.85
C HIS A 231 -1.92 -22.40 17.85
N GLY A 232 -1.09 -22.68 18.87
CA GLY A 232 -1.38 -23.69 19.88
C GLY A 232 -1.41 -25.11 19.32
N VAL A 233 -0.56 -25.42 18.33
CA VAL A 233 -0.45 -26.74 17.69
C VAL A 233 0.95 -27.32 17.90
N PRO A 234 1.11 -28.65 17.93
CA PRO A 234 2.43 -29.27 18.09
C PRO A 234 3.31 -29.14 16.85
N HIS A 235 2.72 -29.01 15.65
CA HIS A 235 3.48 -29.00 14.39
C HIS A 235 3.10 -27.84 13.48
N ALA A 236 4.14 -27.16 13.00
CA ALA A 236 4.12 -26.36 11.78
C ALA A 236 5.20 -26.87 10.81
N VAL A 237 4.90 -26.80 9.51
CA VAL A 237 5.77 -27.22 8.41
C VAL A 237 5.83 -26.12 7.37
N ALA A 238 6.94 -25.40 7.30
CA ALA A 238 7.13 -24.32 6.32
C ALA A 238 7.37 -24.88 4.92
N VAL A 239 6.69 -24.34 3.91
CA VAL A 239 6.77 -24.74 2.50
C VAL A 239 6.92 -23.53 1.59
N SER A 240 7.16 -23.76 0.29
CA SER A 240 7.56 -22.72 -0.65
C SER A 240 6.48 -21.68 -0.98
N ASN A 241 5.19 -22.01 -0.87
CA ASN A 241 4.07 -21.06 -1.03
C ASN A 241 2.75 -21.65 -0.46
N GLY A 242 1.69 -20.84 -0.44
CA GLY A 242 0.37 -21.25 0.06
C GLY A 242 -0.33 -22.32 -0.78
N THR A 243 -0.14 -22.34 -2.10
CA THR A 243 -0.68 -23.39 -2.97
C THR A 243 -0.05 -24.74 -2.63
N VAL A 244 1.27 -24.76 -2.45
CA VAL A 244 2.01 -25.96 -2.03
C VAL A 244 1.58 -26.41 -0.64
N ALA A 245 1.21 -25.51 0.27
CA ALA A 245 0.66 -25.89 1.57
C ALA A 245 -0.62 -26.72 1.41
N LEU A 246 -1.53 -26.30 0.52
CA LEU A 246 -2.75 -27.04 0.19
C LEU A 246 -2.43 -28.39 -0.46
N VAL A 247 -1.62 -28.41 -1.53
CA VAL A 247 -1.23 -29.66 -2.22
C VAL A 247 -0.60 -30.66 -1.24
N ALA A 248 0.34 -30.21 -0.41
CA ALA A 248 0.99 -31.04 0.60
C ALA A 248 -0.01 -31.56 1.64
N ALA A 249 -1.02 -30.79 2.03
CA ALA A 249 -2.06 -31.22 2.95
C ALA A 249 -2.91 -32.36 2.36
N LEU A 250 -3.38 -32.22 1.11
CA LEU A 250 -4.12 -33.29 0.45
C LEU A 250 -3.30 -34.57 0.30
N GLU A 251 -2.04 -34.45 -0.12
CA GLU A 251 -1.15 -35.61 -0.32
C GLU A 251 -0.75 -36.28 1.01
N ALA A 252 -0.56 -35.49 2.06
CA ALA A 252 -0.28 -36.00 3.41
C ALA A 252 -1.49 -36.78 3.96
N LEU A 253 -2.71 -36.30 3.68
CA LEU A 253 -3.96 -36.97 4.03
C LEU A 253 -4.33 -38.13 3.07
N ARG A 254 -3.55 -38.33 2.00
CA ARG A 254 -3.73 -39.38 0.99
C ARG A 254 -5.08 -39.31 0.28
N LEU A 255 -5.57 -38.09 0.05
CA LEU A 255 -6.74 -37.86 -0.79
C LEU A 255 -6.37 -38.07 -2.27
N GLY A 256 -7.26 -38.68 -3.04
CA GLY A 256 -7.02 -38.85 -4.47
C GLY A 256 -8.21 -39.35 -5.27
N PRO A 257 -7.97 -40.04 -6.41
CA PRO A 257 -9.03 -40.49 -7.31
C PRO A 257 -10.12 -41.31 -6.59
N GLY A 258 -11.38 -40.90 -6.77
CA GLY A 258 -12.54 -41.52 -6.15
C GLY A 258 -12.99 -40.88 -4.84
N ASP A 259 -12.16 -40.01 -4.25
CA ASP A 259 -12.54 -39.20 -3.09
C ASP A 259 -13.23 -37.91 -3.51
N GLU A 260 -14.13 -37.41 -2.66
CA GLU A 260 -14.76 -36.10 -2.80
C GLU A 260 -14.29 -35.14 -1.71
N VAL A 261 -13.99 -33.90 -2.10
CA VAL A 261 -13.65 -32.79 -1.20
C VAL A 261 -14.70 -31.68 -1.37
N ILE A 262 -15.36 -31.30 -0.26
CA ILE A 262 -16.33 -30.21 -0.26
C ILE A 262 -15.60 -28.89 0.05
N THR A 263 -15.77 -27.87 -0.78
CA THR A 263 -15.26 -26.51 -0.57
C THR A 263 -16.26 -25.48 -1.10
N THR A 264 -15.87 -24.22 -1.24
CA THR A 264 -16.70 -23.16 -1.85
C THR A 264 -16.19 -22.79 -3.24
N ALA A 265 -17.11 -22.44 -4.15
CA ALA A 265 -16.78 -21.89 -5.46
C ALA A 265 -16.28 -20.43 -5.39
N PHE A 266 -16.50 -19.75 -4.26
CA PHE A 266 -16.10 -18.36 -4.01
C PHE A 266 -14.76 -18.30 -3.26
N SER A 267 -13.68 -18.68 -3.94
CA SER A 267 -12.32 -18.69 -3.39
C SER A 267 -11.28 -18.34 -4.45
N PHE A 268 -10.00 -18.33 -4.07
CA PHE A 268 -8.89 -18.28 -5.00
C PHE A 268 -8.70 -19.62 -5.73
N ALA A 269 -8.14 -19.56 -6.94
CA ALA A 269 -7.91 -20.74 -7.77
C ALA A 269 -7.03 -21.83 -7.11
N ALA A 270 -6.12 -21.46 -6.20
CA ALA A 270 -5.23 -22.41 -5.53
C ALA A 270 -6.00 -23.48 -4.73
N THR A 271 -7.12 -23.13 -4.09
CA THR A 271 -7.98 -24.07 -3.36
C THR A 271 -8.49 -25.17 -4.28
N LEU A 272 -9.05 -24.78 -5.44
CA LEU A 272 -9.56 -25.71 -6.45
C LEU A 272 -8.42 -26.53 -7.09
N ASN A 273 -7.34 -25.86 -7.49
CA ASN A 273 -6.22 -26.52 -8.15
C ASN A 273 -5.58 -27.60 -7.29
N ALA A 274 -5.43 -27.37 -5.99
CA ALA A 274 -4.88 -28.39 -5.09
C ALA A 274 -5.77 -29.64 -4.99
N ILE A 275 -7.10 -29.47 -5.02
CA ILE A 275 -8.05 -30.59 -5.07
C ILE A 275 -7.92 -31.34 -6.39
N LEU A 276 -7.90 -30.64 -7.53
CA LEU A 276 -7.79 -31.27 -8.85
C LEU A 276 -6.45 -32.00 -9.02
N GLU A 277 -5.35 -31.41 -8.54
CA GLU A 277 -4.00 -32.01 -8.60
C GLU A 277 -3.91 -33.32 -7.82
N SER A 278 -4.66 -33.45 -6.71
CA SER A 278 -4.74 -34.72 -5.96
C SER A 278 -5.43 -35.84 -6.74
N GLY A 279 -6.25 -35.51 -7.74
CA GLY A 279 -7.12 -36.47 -8.42
C GLY A 279 -8.53 -36.59 -7.81
N ALA A 280 -8.82 -35.91 -6.71
CA ALA A 280 -10.14 -35.91 -6.07
C ALA A 280 -11.18 -35.14 -6.89
N THR A 281 -12.46 -35.44 -6.62
CA THR A 281 -13.60 -34.68 -7.14
C THR A 281 -13.95 -33.53 -6.18
N VAL A 282 -14.11 -32.32 -6.69
CA VAL A 282 -14.58 -31.17 -5.89
C VAL A 282 -16.11 -31.10 -5.91
N ARG A 283 -16.69 -30.81 -4.74
CA ARG A 283 -18.09 -30.39 -4.55
C ARG A 283 -18.12 -28.97 -4.01
N PHE A 284 -19.02 -28.13 -4.53
CA PHE A 284 -19.14 -26.75 -4.07
C PHE A 284 -20.37 -26.56 -3.18
N ALA A 285 -20.15 -26.34 -1.89
CA ALA A 285 -21.16 -25.79 -1.00
C ALA A 285 -21.26 -24.27 -1.20
N ASP A 286 -22.47 -23.75 -1.06
CA ASP A 286 -22.71 -22.31 -1.12
C ASP A 286 -22.14 -21.59 0.13
N ILE A 287 -22.18 -20.27 0.12
CA ILE A 287 -21.69 -19.41 1.20
C ILE A 287 -22.83 -18.71 1.93
N THR A 288 -22.53 -18.13 3.09
CA THR A 288 -23.44 -17.20 3.78
C THR A 288 -23.12 -15.74 3.44
N ASP A 289 -23.88 -14.79 4.00
CA ASP A 289 -23.64 -13.35 3.81
C ASP A 289 -22.27 -12.87 4.32
N ASP A 290 -21.60 -13.65 5.18
CA ASP A 290 -20.24 -13.38 5.64
C ASP A 290 -19.14 -13.90 4.69
N TYR A 291 -19.56 -14.42 3.53
CA TYR A 291 -18.73 -15.00 2.46
C TYR A 291 -18.02 -16.31 2.80
N THR A 292 -18.23 -16.86 3.99
CA THR A 292 -17.69 -18.16 4.37
C THR A 292 -18.67 -19.28 4.02
N ILE A 293 -18.13 -20.48 3.82
CA ILE A 293 -18.88 -21.68 3.42
C ILE A 293 -20.02 -21.98 4.41
N ASP A 294 -21.23 -22.25 3.91
CA ASP A 294 -22.41 -22.55 4.73
C ASP A 294 -22.35 -23.99 5.27
N PRO A 295 -22.29 -24.20 6.61
CA PRO A 295 -22.31 -25.54 7.19
C PRO A 295 -23.51 -26.40 6.76
N ALA A 296 -24.69 -25.80 6.57
CA ALA A 296 -25.88 -26.54 6.14
C ALA A 296 -25.75 -27.04 4.70
N ALA A 297 -25.22 -26.19 3.80
CA ALA A 297 -24.93 -26.57 2.42
C ALA A 297 -23.82 -27.64 2.35
N VAL A 298 -22.83 -27.59 3.24
CA VAL A 298 -21.81 -28.65 3.36
C VAL A 298 -22.46 -29.98 3.74
N GLU A 299 -23.27 -30.02 4.79
CA GLU A 299 -23.90 -31.26 5.26
C GLU A 299 -24.80 -31.90 4.18
N ALA A 300 -25.50 -31.07 3.40
CA ALA A 300 -26.36 -31.52 2.30
C ALA A 300 -25.61 -32.16 1.12
N LEU A 301 -24.32 -31.86 0.94
CA LEU A 301 -23.51 -32.38 -0.16
C LEU A 301 -22.75 -33.67 0.18
N ILE A 302 -22.79 -34.12 1.43
CA ILE A 302 -22.04 -35.29 1.88
C ILE A 302 -22.55 -36.56 1.17
N THR A 303 -21.61 -37.32 0.62
CA THR A 303 -21.83 -38.64 0.00
C THR A 303 -20.89 -39.67 0.63
N PRO A 304 -21.04 -40.98 0.34
CA PRO A 304 -20.08 -42.00 0.76
C PRO A 304 -18.64 -41.78 0.25
N ARG A 305 -18.47 -40.98 -0.81
CA ARG A 305 -17.16 -40.62 -1.36
C ARG A 305 -16.55 -39.40 -0.68
N THR A 306 -17.32 -38.61 0.06
CA THR A 306 -16.79 -37.44 0.77
C THR A 306 -15.77 -37.87 1.82
N LYS A 307 -14.55 -37.32 1.71
CA LYS A 307 -13.45 -37.59 2.65
C LYS A 307 -12.98 -36.37 3.40
N ALA A 308 -13.16 -35.17 2.84
CA ALA A 308 -12.70 -33.94 3.48
C ALA A 308 -13.62 -32.76 3.20
N ILE A 309 -13.62 -31.83 4.15
CA ILE A 309 -14.16 -30.47 4.01
C ILE A 309 -12.97 -29.52 3.99
N MET A 310 -12.93 -28.63 3.00
CA MET A 310 -11.89 -27.62 2.85
C MET A 310 -12.50 -26.21 2.95
N PRO A 311 -12.77 -25.71 4.17
CA PRO A 311 -13.28 -24.35 4.35
C PRO A 311 -12.19 -23.32 4.02
N VAL A 312 -12.63 -22.18 3.47
CA VAL A 312 -11.77 -21.04 3.19
C VAL A 312 -12.10 -19.93 4.19
N HIS A 313 -11.09 -19.45 4.92
CA HIS A 313 -11.24 -18.32 5.85
C HIS A 313 -11.12 -17.00 5.10
N LEU A 314 -12.13 -16.75 4.27
CA LEU A 314 -12.10 -15.72 3.24
C LEU A 314 -12.02 -14.31 3.85
N TYR A 315 -11.18 -13.48 3.24
CA TYR A 315 -10.83 -12.12 3.67
C TYR A 315 -10.20 -12.04 5.06
N GLY A 316 -9.85 -13.18 5.65
CA GLY A 316 -9.36 -13.29 7.02
C GLY A 316 -10.48 -13.40 8.06
N LEU A 317 -11.72 -13.69 7.65
CA LEU A 317 -12.79 -14.09 8.56
C LEU A 317 -12.82 -15.62 8.62
N PRO A 318 -12.72 -16.22 9.83
CA PRO A 318 -12.92 -17.65 9.99
C PRO A 318 -14.32 -18.09 9.56
N ALA A 319 -14.38 -19.23 8.87
CA ALA A 319 -15.64 -19.95 8.67
C ALA A 319 -16.20 -20.38 10.04
N ASP A 320 -17.46 -20.81 10.08
CA ASP A 320 -18.04 -21.39 11.31
C ASP A 320 -17.42 -22.75 11.61
N MET A 321 -16.20 -22.72 12.16
CA MET A 321 -15.42 -23.91 12.47
C MET A 321 -16.03 -24.73 13.59
N THR A 322 -16.89 -24.14 14.43
CA THR A 322 -17.65 -24.91 15.43
C THR A 322 -18.63 -25.85 14.74
N ALA A 323 -19.43 -25.33 13.80
CA ALA A 323 -20.38 -26.13 13.04
C ALA A 323 -19.67 -27.11 12.09
N ILE A 324 -18.65 -26.65 11.36
CA ILE A 324 -17.91 -27.49 10.41
C ILE A 324 -17.19 -28.64 11.12
N ALA A 325 -16.58 -28.40 12.28
CA ALA A 325 -15.95 -29.46 13.06
C ALA A 325 -16.97 -30.50 13.54
N ALA A 326 -18.14 -30.06 14.02
CA ALA A 326 -19.19 -30.98 14.42
C ALA A 326 -19.70 -31.85 13.27
N ILE A 327 -19.83 -31.29 12.06
CA ILE A 327 -20.18 -32.05 10.84
C ILE A 327 -19.06 -33.04 10.50
N ALA A 328 -17.81 -32.61 10.51
CA ALA A 328 -16.68 -33.47 10.20
C ALA A 328 -16.59 -34.66 11.17
N ASP A 329 -16.73 -34.41 12.48
CA ASP A 329 -16.72 -35.45 13.50
C ASP A 329 -17.88 -36.44 13.33
N LYS A 330 -19.10 -35.93 13.09
CA LYS A 330 -20.31 -36.74 12.88
C LYS A 330 -20.15 -37.69 11.69
N HIS A 331 -19.49 -37.26 10.62
CA HIS A 331 -19.35 -38.00 9.37
C HIS A 331 -17.98 -38.65 9.17
N GLY A 332 -17.06 -38.52 10.14
CA GLY A 332 -15.69 -39.06 10.05
C GLY A 332 -14.85 -38.42 8.93
N LEU A 333 -15.10 -37.14 8.62
CA LEU A 333 -14.42 -36.40 7.55
C LEU A 333 -13.15 -35.72 8.06
N LYS A 334 -12.17 -35.54 7.17
CA LYS A 334 -10.99 -34.70 7.44
C LYS A 334 -11.33 -33.23 7.22
N ILE A 335 -10.58 -32.34 7.90
CA ILE A 335 -10.66 -30.89 7.70
C ILE A 335 -9.33 -30.39 7.16
N ILE A 336 -9.39 -29.64 6.07
CA ILE A 336 -8.24 -28.90 5.51
C ILE A 336 -8.60 -27.41 5.51
N GLU A 337 -8.07 -26.65 6.45
CA GLU A 337 -8.38 -25.21 6.54
C GLU A 337 -7.53 -24.45 5.52
N ASP A 338 -8.15 -23.86 4.50
CA ASP A 338 -7.51 -22.82 3.69
C ASP A 338 -7.52 -21.51 4.48
N ALA A 339 -6.46 -21.35 5.26
CA ALA A 339 -6.20 -20.21 6.13
C ALA A 339 -5.23 -19.22 5.49
N ALA A 340 -5.07 -19.22 4.15
CA ALA A 340 -4.12 -18.37 3.44
C ALA A 340 -4.31 -16.87 3.70
N GLN A 341 -5.47 -16.45 4.20
CA GLN A 341 -5.83 -15.07 4.51
C GLN A 341 -6.06 -14.81 6.01
N ALA A 342 -5.88 -15.81 6.88
CA ALA A 342 -6.43 -15.79 8.23
C ALA A 342 -5.38 -16.03 9.34
N HIS A 343 -4.15 -15.57 9.12
CA HIS A 343 -3.08 -15.61 10.13
C HIS A 343 -3.56 -15.01 11.46
N ALA A 344 -3.48 -15.78 12.55
CA ALA A 344 -3.95 -15.40 13.89
C ALA A 344 -5.47 -15.22 14.08
N ALA A 345 -6.30 -15.61 13.10
CA ALA A 345 -7.75 -15.58 13.27
C ALA A 345 -8.22 -16.68 14.24
N LYS A 346 -9.37 -16.47 14.88
CA LYS A 346 -9.88 -17.36 15.93
C LYS A 346 -11.38 -17.62 15.83
N VAL A 347 -11.81 -18.77 16.33
CA VAL A 347 -13.19 -19.05 16.70
C VAL A 347 -13.20 -19.38 18.20
N GLY A 348 -13.85 -18.53 18.99
CA GLY A 348 -13.66 -18.47 20.44
C GLY A 348 -12.19 -18.19 20.76
N ASP A 349 -11.60 -19.02 21.62
CA ASP A 349 -10.18 -18.93 21.98
C ASP A 349 -9.26 -19.76 21.08
N ARG A 350 -9.82 -20.56 20.17
CA ARG A 350 -9.08 -21.49 19.31
C ARG A 350 -8.68 -20.82 18.00
N PHE A 351 -7.39 -20.89 17.67
CA PHE A 351 -6.87 -20.39 16.40
C PHE A 351 -7.32 -21.26 15.22
N VAL A 352 -7.59 -20.62 14.09
CA VAL A 352 -7.74 -21.34 12.82
C VAL A 352 -6.43 -22.03 12.43
N GLY A 353 -6.51 -23.08 11.63
CA GLY A 353 -5.41 -23.98 11.31
C GLY A 353 -5.13 -25.03 12.38
N SER A 354 -5.94 -25.10 13.45
CA SER A 354 -5.83 -26.10 14.51
C SER A 354 -6.95 -27.15 14.49
N TYR A 355 -7.96 -27.01 13.62
CA TYR A 355 -9.12 -27.92 13.54
C TYR A 355 -8.85 -29.18 12.72
N GLY A 356 -7.80 -29.17 11.91
CA GLY A 356 -7.33 -30.33 11.15
C GLY A 356 -5.93 -30.08 10.60
N VAL A 357 -5.83 -29.94 9.27
CA VAL A 357 -4.61 -29.49 8.60
C VAL A 357 -4.80 -28.06 8.12
N GLY A 358 -4.12 -27.10 8.73
CA GLY A 358 -4.20 -25.68 8.37
C GLY A 358 -3.18 -25.30 7.30
N CYS A 359 -3.59 -24.54 6.30
CA CYS A 359 -2.74 -24.13 5.19
C CYS A 359 -2.68 -22.59 5.11
N PHE A 360 -1.49 -22.03 5.30
CA PHE A 360 -1.25 -20.59 5.32
C PHE A 360 -0.36 -20.15 4.17
N SER A 361 -0.50 -18.89 3.77
CA SER A 361 0.29 -18.27 2.70
C SER A 361 1.07 -17.09 3.26
N LEU A 362 2.38 -17.07 3.01
CA LEU A 362 3.26 -15.95 3.31
C LEU A 362 3.58 -15.13 2.05
N TYR A 363 2.64 -15.10 1.09
CA TYR A 363 2.77 -14.25 -0.10
C TYR A 363 2.88 -12.77 0.30
N ALA A 364 3.60 -11.98 -0.49
CA ALA A 364 3.99 -10.60 -0.17
C ALA A 364 2.85 -9.70 0.37
N THR A 365 1.61 -9.89 -0.11
CA THR A 365 0.45 -9.07 0.27
C THR A 365 -0.35 -9.60 1.47
N LYS A 366 0.03 -10.74 2.05
CA LYS A 366 -0.66 -11.34 3.20
C LYS A 366 -0.35 -10.56 4.49
N ASN A 367 -1.20 -10.76 5.50
CA ASN A 367 -1.05 -10.07 6.79
C ASN A 367 0.28 -10.42 7.49
N MET A 368 0.81 -11.61 7.20
CA MET A 368 2.16 -12.05 7.51
C MET A 368 2.80 -12.54 6.21
N GLN A 369 4.05 -12.16 5.91
CA GLN A 369 4.65 -12.42 4.59
C GLN A 369 6.14 -12.80 4.61
N SER A 370 6.62 -13.42 3.54
CA SER A 370 8.04 -13.68 3.27
C SER A 370 8.41 -13.47 1.79
N GLY A 371 7.69 -12.60 1.10
CA GLY A 371 7.68 -12.49 -0.36
C GLY A 371 6.92 -13.65 -1.01
N GLU A 372 7.47 -14.85 -0.87
CA GLU A 372 6.83 -16.13 -1.16
C GLU A 372 7.03 -17.06 0.04
N GLY A 373 6.04 -17.92 0.30
CA GLY A 373 6.11 -18.91 1.38
C GLY A 373 4.74 -19.44 1.80
N GLY A 374 4.74 -20.53 2.55
CA GLY A 374 3.54 -21.11 3.14
C GLY A 374 3.87 -21.89 4.39
N ILE A 375 2.86 -22.19 5.20
CA ILE A 375 2.99 -23.01 6.41
C ILE A 375 1.83 -23.98 6.45
N VAL A 376 2.11 -25.24 6.78
CA VAL A 376 1.10 -26.26 7.09
C VAL A 376 1.13 -26.52 8.60
N THR A 377 -0.01 -26.40 9.28
CA THR A 377 -0.16 -26.73 10.70
C THR A 377 -0.96 -28.02 10.88
N THR A 378 -0.65 -28.79 11.92
CA THR A 378 -1.44 -29.97 12.27
C THR A 378 -1.18 -30.40 13.73
N THR A 379 -2.14 -31.13 14.29
CA THR A 379 -2.01 -31.82 15.58
C THR A 379 -1.60 -33.28 15.45
N ASP A 380 -1.54 -33.83 14.23
CA ASP A 380 -1.24 -35.23 13.96
C ASP A 380 0.25 -35.42 13.62
N ASP A 381 0.97 -36.15 14.48
CA ASP A 381 2.39 -36.47 14.33
C ASP A 381 2.72 -37.17 13.01
N ALA A 382 1.85 -38.08 12.55
CA ALA A 382 2.06 -38.85 11.33
C ALA A 382 1.87 -37.99 10.09
N VAL A 383 0.90 -37.06 10.13
CA VAL A 383 0.73 -36.05 9.06
C VAL A 383 1.95 -35.12 9.01
N ALA A 384 2.42 -34.63 10.16
CA ALA A 384 3.58 -33.75 10.24
C ALA A 384 4.87 -34.40 9.72
N ASP A 385 5.13 -35.65 10.12
CA ASP A 385 6.29 -36.43 9.63
C ASP A 385 6.20 -36.67 8.12
N ARG A 386 5.02 -37.02 7.59
CA ARG A 386 4.80 -37.18 6.15
C ARG A 386 5.01 -35.87 5.40
N LEU A 387 4.53 -34.73 5.90
CA LEU A 387 4.76 -33.42 5.29
C LEU A 387 6.26 -33.09 5.21
N ARG A 388 7.03 -33.37 6.26
CA ARG A 388 8.49 -33.15 6.28
C ARG A 388 9.21 -34.03 5.27
N LEU A 389 8.79 -35.29 5.13
CA LEU A 389 9.30 -36.23 4.15
C LEU A 389 9.01 -35.75 2.72
N LEU A 390 7.74 -35.46 2.40
CA LEU A 390 7.29 -35.02 1.08
C LEU A 390 7.97 -33.73 0.65
N ARG A 391 8.06 -32.73 1.53
CA ARG A 391 8.70 -31.44 1.25
C ARG A 391 10.17 -31.55 0.83
N ASN A 392 10.86 -32.59 1.28
CA ASN A 392 12.29 -32.76 1.13
C ASN A 392 12.65 -33.97 0.25
N GLN A 393 12.12 -34.01 -0.97
CA GLN A 393 12.40 -35.02 -1.99
C GLN A 393 12.09 -36.46 -1.55
N GLY A 394 11.26 -36.63 -0.51
CA GLY A 394 10.94 -37.95 0.03
C GLY A 394 12.09 -38.60 0.80
N MET A 395 13.04 -37.80 1.32
CA MET A 395 14.18 -38.29 2.10
C MET A 395 14.25 -37.68 3.51
N ARG A 396 14.51 -38.53 4.52
CA ARG A 396 14.89 -38.10 5.89
C ARG A 396 16.41 -38.03 6.04
N VAL A 397 17.11 -38.97 5.41
CA VAL A 397 18.57 -39.03 5.34
C VAL A 397 19.00 -38.68 3.92
N ARG A 398 20.03 -37.85 3.79
CA ARG A 398 20.49 -37.34 2.49
C ARG A 398 20.72 -38.49 1.50
N TYR A 399 20.08 -38.40 0.32
CA TYR A 399 20.11 -39.39 -0.76
C TYR A 399 19.52 -40.78 -0.43
N MET A 400 18.80 -40.92 0.67
CA MET A 400 18.00 -42.11 0.98
C MET A 400 16.51 -41.75 0.86
N TYR A 401 15.93 -42.11 -0.28
CA TYR A 401 14.54 -41.80 -0.61
C TYR A 401 13.61 -42.94 -0.18
N GLU A 402 12.57 -42.61 0.57
CA GLU A 402 11.56 -43.56 1.05
C GLU A 402 10.29 -43.54 0.21
N VAL A 403 9.98 -42.38 -0.37
CA VAL A 403 8.87 -42.17 -1.31
C VAL A 403 9.33 -41.20 -2.39
N PRO A 404 8.71 -41.19 -3.58
CA PRO A 404 8.79 -40.03 -4.47
C PRO A 404 8.23 -38.81 -3.73
N GLY A 405 9.05 -37.78 -3.52
CA GLY A 405 8.62 -36.52 -2.91
C GLY A 405 8.95 -35.33 -3.79
N HIS A 406 8.94 -34.15 -3.18
CA HIS A 406 8.99 -32.88 -3.89
C HIS A 406 10.08 -31.95 -3.36
N ASN A 407 10.37 -30.88 -4.09
CA ASN A 407 11.18 -29.77 -3.56
C ASN A 407 10.29 -28.60 -3.19
N TRP A 408 9.76 -28.64 -1.97
CA TRP A 408 8.82 -27.63 -1.46
C TRP A 408 9.40 -26.83 -0.29
N ARG A 409 10.71 -26.90 -0.07
CA ARG A 409 11.36 -26.26 1.08
C ARG A 409 11.24 -24.74 0.99
N LEU A 410 10.86 -24.11 2.10
CA LEU A 410 11.09 -22.67 2.32
C LEU A 410 12.59 -22.44 2.59
N THR A 411 13.11 -21.28 2.19
CA THR A 411 14.51 -20.89 2.43
C THR A 411 14.67 -20.13 3.76
N ASP A 412 15.85 -20.18 4.38
CA ASP A 412 16.17 -19.32 5.53
C ASP A 412 16.10 -17.83 5.16
N LEU A 413 16.34 -17.48 3.90
CA LEU A 413 16.20 -16.10 3.41
C LEU A 413 14.75 -15.61 3.51
N GLN A 414 13.79 -16.42 3.05
CA GLN A 414 12.36 -16.11 3.18
C GLN A 414 11.93 -16.15 4.65
N ALA A 415 12.38 -17.16 5.41
CA ALA A 415 12.03 -17.27 6.83
C ALA A 415 12.53 -16.07 7.65
N ALA A 416 13.68 -15.49 7.31
CA ALA A 416 14.21 -14.30 7.97
C ALA A 416 13.30 -13.07 7.84
N ILE A 417 12.50 -12.99 6.77
CA ILE A 417 11.48 -11.95 6.61
C ILE A 417 10.29 -12.22 7.54
N ALA A 418 9.88 -13.49 7.68
CA ALA A 418 8.69 -13.90 8.42
C ALA A 418 8.88 -13.94 9.93
N VAL A 419 10.03 -14.41 10.44
CA VAL A 419 10.25 -14.63 11.88
C VAL A 419 9.97 -13.38 12.74
N PRO A 420 10.45 -12.17 12.40
CA PRO A 420 10.15 -10.97 13.20
C PRO A 420 8.65 -10.63 13.29
N GLN A 421 7.85 -11.02 12.28
CA GLN A 421 6.42 -10.72 12.24
C GLN A 421 5.60 -11.57 13.23
N LEU A 422 6.14 -12.70 13.72
CA LEU A 422 5.45 -13.54 14.71
C LEU A 422 5.07 -12.75 15.97
N ALA A 423 5.97 -11.87 16.43
CA ALA A 423 5.76 -11.07 17.63
C ALA A 423 4.75 -9.92 17.45
N THR A 424 4.58 -9.43 16.21
CA THR A 424 3.77 -8.25 15.89
C THR A 424 2.47 -8.59 15.16
N LEU A 425 2.19 -9.88 14.92
CA LEU A 425 1.01 -10.31 14.16
C LEU A 425 -0.31 -9.93 14.85
N ALA A 426 -0.38 -10.08 16.18
CA ALA A 426 -1.55 -9.69 16.96
C ALA A 426 -1.80 -8.18 16.91
N GLU A 427 -0.75 -7.37 17.01
CA GLU A 427 -0.84 -5.91 16.87
C GLU A 427 -1.27 -5.52 15.44
N THR A 428 -0.72 -6.19 14.44
CA THR A 428 -1.09 -5.98 13.03
C THR A 428 -2.57 -6.26 12.79
N ALA A 429 -3.09 -7.38 13.32
CA ALA A 429 -4.50 -7.71 13.26
C ALA A 429 -5.37 -6.67 13.99
N ALA A 430 -4.95 -6.22 15.18
CA ALA A 430 -5.65 -5.19 15.94
C ALA A 430 -5.69 -3.84 15.20
N ARG A 431 -4.59 -3.43 14.56
CA ARG A 431 -4.55 -2.19 13.75
C ARG A 431 -5.49 -2.27 12.55
N ARG A 432 -5.50 -3.40 11.84
CA ARG A 432 -6.44 -3.62 10.72
C ARG A 432 -7.89 -3.63 11.19
N ALA A 433 -8.18 -4.23 12.34
CA ALA A 433 -9.51 -4.20 12.94
C ALA A 433 -9.94 -2.78 13.34
N ALA A 434 -9.04 -1.96 13.88
CA ALA A 434 -9.32 -0.55 14.17
C ALA A 434 -9.63 0.25 12.89
N ASN A 435 -8.86 0.02 11.82
CA ASN A 435 -9.13 0.65 10.53
C ASN A 435 -10.49 0.22 9.96
N ALA A 436 -10.82 -1.08 10.03
CA ALA A 436 -12.11 -1.60 9.62
C ALA A 436 -13.28 -0.98 10.42
N ALA A 437 -13.10 -0.75 11.72
CA ALA A 437 -14.12 -0.10 12.54
C ALA A 437 -14.41 1.34 12.09
N VAL A 438 -13.38 2.13 11.75
CA VAL A 438 -13.55 3.48 11.21
C VAL A 438 -14.27 3.46 9.86
N LEU A 439 -13.90 2.52 8.98
CA LEU A 439 -14.58 2.36 7.68
C LEU A 439 -16.04 1.94 7.87
N ASN A 440 -16.33 1.01 8.80
CA ASN A 440 -17.69 0.60 9.12
C ASN A 440 -18.51 1.80 9.64
N GLU A 441 -17.96 2.56 10.59
CA GLU A 441 -18.63 3.73 11.17
C GLU A 441 -18.97 4.79 10.11
N GLY A 442 -18.04 5.06 9.19
CA GLY A 442 -18.19 6.07 8.14
C GLY A 442 -19.05 5.64 6.94
N LEU A 443 -19.34 4.34 6.78
CA LEU A 443 -20.01 3.80 5.59
C LEU A 443 -21.33 3.06 5.88
N GLN A 444 -21.61 2.71 7.14
CA GLN A 444 -22.81 1.95 7.53
C GLN A 444 -24.15 2.62 7.16
N ASP A 445 -24.17 3.94 6.99
CA ASP A 445 -25.37 4.72 6.67
C ASP A 445 -25.58 4.96 5.17
N VAL A 446 -24.68 4.48 4.33
CA VAL A 446 -24.75 4.64 2.87
C VAL A 446 -25.80 3.67 2.30
N LYS A 447 -26.92 4.22 1.83
CA LYS A 447 -28.01 3.43 1.24
C LYS A 447 -27.52 2.59 0.06
N GLY A 448 -27.88 1.30 0.07
CA GLY A 448 -27.50 0.35 -0.98
C GLY A 448 -26.06 -0.17 -0.87
N LEU A 449 -25.33 0.20 0.18
CA LEU A 449 -24.00 -0.33 0.48
C LEU A 449 -24.07 -1.19 1.76
N VAL A 450 -23.51 -2.39 1.70
CA VAL A 450 -23.38 -3.29 2.85
C VAL A 450 -21.93 -3.32 3.29
N THR A 451 -21.69 -2.97 4.55
CA THR A 451 -20.38 -3.05 5.18
C THR A 451 -20.13 -4.45 5.78
N PRO A 452 -18.87 -4.91 5.81
CA PRO A 452 -18.54 -6.22 6.36
C PRO A 452 -18.76 -6.28 7.87
N ALA A 453 -19.45 -7.33 8.32
CA ALA A 453 -19.69 -7.61 9.73
C ALA A 453 -18.74 -8.69 10.27
N THR A 454 -18.51 -8.68 11.58
CA THR A 454 -17.82 -9.79 12.26
C THR A 454 -18.84 -10.56 13.10
N PRO A 455 -19.19 -11.79 12.72
CA PRO A 455 -20.08 -12.62 13.51
C PRO A 455 -19.55 -12.89 14.92
N ALA A 456 -20.46 -13.04 15.88
CA ALA A 456 -20.10 -13.27 17.28
C ALA A 456 -19.22 -14.51 17.47
N GLY A 457 -18.25 -14.41 18.37
CA GLY A 457 -17.32 -15.50 18.67
C GLY A 457 -16.27 -15.77 17.58
N ARG A 458 -16.17 -14.94 16.53
CA ARG A 458 -15.12 -15.06 15.51
C ARG A 458 -14.23 -13.81 15.53
N THR A 459 -12.92 -14.01 15.42
CA THR A 459 -11.94 -12.93 15.30
C THR A 459 -11.55 -12.75 13.83
N HIS A 460 -12.05 -11.68 13.22
CA HIS A 460 -11.68 -11.29 11.87
C HIS A 460 -10.33 -10.56 11.86
N VAL A 461 -9.38 -11.03 11.05
CA VAL A 461 -8.04 -10.41 10.92
C VAL A 461 -7.92 -9.44 9.74
N TRP A 462 -9.04 -9.18 9.05
CA TRP A 462 -9.16 -8.10 8.06
C TRP A 462 -8.03 -8.12 7.02
N HIS A 463 -7.84 -9.26 6.35
CA HIS A 463 -6.94 -9.32 5.20
C HIS A 463 -7.45 -8.40 4.09
N GLN A 464 -8.77 -8.42 3.87
CA GLN A 464 -9.48 -7.46 3.01
C GLN A 464 -10.64 -6.84 3.79
N TYR A 465 -10.95 -5.58 3.47
CA TYR A 465 -12.21 -4.96 3.87
C TYR A 465 -13.09 -4.88 2.63
N THR A 466 -14.07 -5.77 2.57
CA THR A 466 -14.88 -6.01 1.39
C THR A 466 -16.28 -5.45 1.59
N LEU A 467 -16.60 -4.44 0.79
CA LEU A 467 -17.93 -3.88 0.66
C LEU A 467 -18.75 -4.76 -0.29
N ARG A 468 -20.07 -4.80 -0.07
CA ARG A 468 -21.02 -5.41 -1.00
C ARG A 468 -22.06 -4.39 -1.43
N LEU A 469 -22.22 -4.21 -2.74
CA LEU A 469 -23.27 -3.37 -3.30
C LEU A 469 -24.57 -4.17 -3.26
N GLY A 470 -25.56 -3.68 -2.52
CA GLY A 470 -26.89 -4.29 -2.44
C GLY A 470 -27.65 -4.20 -3.74
N ASP A 471 -28.73 -4.97 -3.87
CA ASP A 471 -29.59 -4.94 -5.07
C ASP A 471 -30.28 -3.58 -5.26
N ASP A 472 -30.40 -2.78 -4.19
CA ASP A 472 -30.93 -1.43 -4.18
C ASP A 472 -29.86 -0.32 -4.31
N ALA A 473 -28.60 -0.70 -4.59
CA ALA A 473 -27.52 0.25 -4.83
C ALA A 473 -27.83 1.18 -6.03
N PRO A 474 -27.66 2.51 -5.89
CA PRO A 474 -27.89 3.46 -6.99
C PRO A 474 -26.80 3.37 -8.07
N ILE A 475 -25.68 2.73 -7.76
CA ILE A 475 -24.54 2.53 -8.66
C ILE A 475 -24.18 1.05 -8.74
N ASN A 476 -23.51 0.67 -9.81
CA ASN A 476 -22.89 -0.64 -9.94
C ASN A 476 -21.41 -0.62 -9.53
N ARG A 477 -20.83 -1.83 -9.48
CA ARG A 477 -19.42 -2.04 -9.12
C ARG A 477 -18.45 -1.23 -9.99
N ASP A 478 -18.66 -1.22 -11.31
CA ASP A 478 -17.75 -0.57 -12.25
C ASP A 478 -17.72 0.95 -12.02
N GLN A 479 -18.90 1.55 -11.74
CA GLN A 479 -19.03 2.96 -11.37
C GLN A 479 -18.29 3.27 -10.07
N LEU A 480 -18.43 2.43 -9.03
CA LEU A 480 -17.67 2.60 -7.78
C LEU A 480 -16.16 2.52 -8.03
N THR A 481 -15.69 1.50 -8.75
CA THR A 481 -14.26 1.33 -9.01
C THR A 481 -13.65 2.50 -9.79
N LYS A 482 -14.41 3.07 -10.74
CA LYS A 482 -13.99 4.26 -11.48
C LYS A 482 -13.86 5.49 -10.58
N GLN A 483 -14.80 5.68 -9.66
CA GLN A 483 -14.75 6.77 -8.67
C GLN A 483 -13.54 6.59 -7.72
N LEU A 484 -13.29 5.37 -7.24
CA LEU A 484 -12.13 5.06 -6.41
C LEU A 484 -10.81 5.34 -7.14
N GLU A 485 -10.70 4.92 -8.41
CA GLU A 485 -9.53 5.20 -9.25
C GLU A 485 -9.29 6.70 -9.41
N GLN A 486 -10.34 7.46 -9.72
CA GLN A 486 -10.27 8.93 -9.85
C GLN A 486 -9.87 9.62 -8.54
N ALA A 487 -10.24 9.06 -7.39
CA ALA A 487 -9.85 9.55 -6.07
C ALA A 487 -8.46 9.08 -5.60
N GLY A 488 -7.74 8.28 -6.43
CA GLY A 488 -6.46 7.71 -6.06
C GLY A 488 -6.55 6.64 -4.97
N ILE A 489 -7.69 5.96 -4.85
CA ILE A 489 -7.93 4.87 -3.90
C ILE A 489 -7.82 3.54 -4.64
N GLY A 490 -6.82 2.73 -4.26
CA GLY A 490 -6.68 1.37 -4.76
C GLY A 490 -7.82 0.48 -4.28
N PHE A 491 -8.26 -0.42 -5.13
CA PHE A 491 -9.34 -1.36 -4.83
C PHE A 491 -9.00 -2.76 -5.35
N GLY A 492 -9.73 -3.76 -4.87
CA GLY A 492 -9.61 -5.14 -5.33
C GLY A 492 -10.97 -5.78 -5.56
N LEU A 493 -11.08 -6.61 -6.60
CA LEU A 493 -12.23 -7.46 -6.83
C LEU A 493 -11.87 -8.88 -6.43
N TYR A 494 -12.15 -9.24 -5.18
CA TYR A 494 -11.94 -10.58 -4.65
C TYR A 494 -13.31 -11.20 -4.40
N TYR A 495 -13.73 -12.27 -5.06
CA TYR A 495 -13.29 -12.67 -6.40
C TYR A 495 -14.37 -12.28 -7.43
N PRO A 496 -14.00 -11.86 -8.65
CA PRO A 496 -14.94 -11.25 -9.58
C PRO A 496 -15.85 -12.28 -10.28
N ARG A 497 -15.55 -13.57 -10.12
CA ARG A 497 -16.21 -14.70 -10.77
C ARG A 497 -15.98 -15.97 -9.94
N LEU A 498 -16.95 -16.88 -9.94
CA LEU A 498 -16.80 -18.21 -9.34
C LEU A 498 -15.78 -19.07 -10.09
N MET A 499 -15.06 -19.91 -9.36
CA MET A 499 -13.94 -20.66 -9.94
C MET A 499 -14.36 -21.53 -11.13
N HIS A 500 -15.45 -22.28 -11.04
CA HIS A 500 -15.89 -23.16 -12.13
C HIS A 500 -16.51 -22.44 -13.35
N HIS A 501 -16.62 -21.11 -13.32
CA HIS A 501 -17.06 -20.30 -14.47
C HIS A 501 -15.90 -19.79 -15.34
N TYR A 502 -14.65 -20.09 -14.99
CA TYR A 502 -13.52 -19.84 -15.88
C TYR A 502 -13.38 -20.99 -16.88
N GLU A 503 -13.05 -20.64 -18.14
CA GLU A 503 -13.00 -21.57 -19.28
C GLU A 503 -12.12 -22.80 -19.03
N CYS A 504 -11.03 -22.66 -18.26
CA CYS A 504 -10.14 -23.77 -17.94
C CYS A 504 -10.74 -24.83 -16.99
N TYR A 505 -11.84 -24.52 -16.30
CA TYR A 505 -12.53 -25.42 -15.39
C TYR A 505 -13.90 -25.86 -15.91
N GLU A 506 -14.41 -25.19 -16.95
CA GLU A 506 -15.72 -25.48 -17.51
C GLU A 506 -15.76 -26.91 -18.08
N GLY A 507 -16.75 -27.71 -17.66
CA GLY A 507 -16.89 -29.10 -18.08
C GLY A 507 -15.80 -30.06 -17.56
N HIS A 508 -14.97 -29.62 -16.61
CA HIS A 508 -13.91 -30.46 -16.06
C HIS A 508 -14.52 -31.67 -15.30
N PRO A 509 -14.11 -32.93 -15.59
CA PRO A 509 -14.79 -34.13 -15.09
C PRO A 509 -14.73 -34.32 -13.58
N GLN A 510 -13.78 -33.66 -12.92
CA GLN A 510 -13.61 -33.71 -11.46
C GLN A 510 -14.30 -32.55 -10.73
N ILE A 511 -15.02 -31.68 -11.44
CA ILE A 511 -15.80 -30.59 -10.85
C ILE A 511 -17.27 -30.94 -10.92
N ALA A 512 -17.92 -31.08 -9.78
CA ALA A 512 -19.36 -31.22 -9.75
C ALA A 512 -20.04 -29.88 -10.07
N GLY A 513 -21.08 -29.91 -10.91
CA GLY A 513 -21.91 -28.75 -11.26
C GLY A 513 -22.89 -28.38 -10.14
N ASP A 514 -22.39 -28.16 -8.93
CA ASP A 514 -23.20 -27.77 -7.76
C ASP A 514 -23.67 -26.30 -7.88
N HIS A 515 -24.92 -26.05 -7.49
CA HIS A 515 -25.53 -24.72 -7.59
C HIS A 515 -25.21 -23.87 -6.35
N THR A 516 -24.59 -22.70 -6.55
CA THR A 516 -24.12 -21.80 -5.47
C THR A 516 -24.58 -20.34 -5.68
N PRO A 517 -25.90 -20.07 -5.63
CA PRO A 517 -26.47 -18.77 -5.99
C PRO A 517 -26.03 -17.62 -5.08
N VAL A 518 -25.76 -17.86 -3.79
CA VAL A 518 -25.29 -16.80 -2.88
C VAL A 518 -23.87 -16.39 -3.26
N ALA A 519 -23.01 -17.37 -3.58
CA ALA A 519 -21.68 -17.14 -4.11
C ALA A 519 -21.69 -16.38 -5.44
N GLU A 520 -22.55 -16.75 -6.40
CA GLU A 520 -22.70 -16.05 -7.68
C GLU A 520 -23.04 -14.58 -7.48
N ARG A 521 -24.02 -14.31 -6.61
CA ARG A 521 -24.44 -12.95 -6.27
C ARG A 521 -23.31 -12.17 -5.60
N ALA A 522 -22.59 -12.77 -4.64
CA ALA A 522 -21.46 -12.13 -3.98
C ALA A 522 -20.38 -11.72 -4.99
N ALA A 523 -20.00 -12.61 -5.92
CA ALA A 523 -18.98 -12.33 -6.93
C ALA A 523 -19.32 -11.13 -7.84
N ALA A 524 -20.61 -10.85 -8.07
CA ALA A 524 -21.06 -9.69 -8.85
C ALA A 524 -21.03 -8.38 -8.05
N GLN A 525 -21.08 -8.42 -6.72
CA GLN A 525 -21.38 -7.27 -5.88
C GLN A 525 -20.20 -6.77 -5.02
N VAL A 526 -19.15 -7.57 -4.85
CA VAL A 526 -18.06 -7.24 -3.93
C VAL A 526 -17.03 -6.27 -4.50
N VAL A 527 -16.57 -5.34 -3.67
CA VAL A 527 -15.41 -4.46 -3.90
C VAL A 527 -14.64 -4.30 -2.59
N SER A 528 -13.35 -4.62 -2.60
CA SER A 528 -12.47 -4.41 -1.44
C SER A 528 -11.74 -3.07 -1.54
N VAL A 529 -11.70 -2.34 -0.43
CA VAL A 529 -10.96 -1.08 -0.26
C VAL A 529 -9.81 -1.25 0.75
N PRO A 530 -8.83 -0.33 0.81
CA PRO A 530 -7.66 -0.50 1.66
C PRO A 530 -8.03 -0.57 3.15
N VAL A 531 -7.47 -1.55 3.86
CA VAL A 531 -7.61 -1.70 5.33
C VAL A 531 -6.28 -2.02 6.02
N HIS A 532 -5.18 -1.95 5.28
CA HIS A 532 -3.86 -2.35 5.77
C HIS A 532 -3.41 -1.50 6.97
N GLN A 533 -2.51 -2.04 7.79
CA GLN A 533 -2.08 -1.42 9.05
C GLN A 533 -1.37 -0.07 8.91
N TRP A 534 -0.92 0.29 7.70
CA TRP A 534 -0.19 1.54 7.41
C TRP A 534 -1.05 2.75 7.05
N LEU A 535 -2.39 2.63 7.12
CA LEU A 535 -3.28 3.75 6.81
C LEU A 535 -3.25 4.78 7.93
N SER A 536 -3.09 6.05 7.56
CA SER A 536 -3.28 7.17 8.48
C SER A 536 -4.77 7.49 8.67
N PRO A 537 -5.14 8.27 9.70
CA PRO A 537 -6.51 8.78 9.83
C PRO A 537 -7.00 9.53 8.60
N ASP A 538 -6.12 10.32 7.96
CA ASP A 538 -6.44 11.05 6.72
C ASP A 538 -6.68 10.10 5.55
N ASP A 539 -5.91 9.00 5.45
CA ASP A 539 -6.16 7.98 4.43
C ASP A 539 -7.53 7.33 4.60
N LEU A 540 -7.91 6.98 5.84
CA LEU A 540 -9.22 6.40 6.15
C LEU A 540 -10.35 7.38 5.82
N ALA A 541 -10.20 8.66 6.19
CA ALA A 541 -11.17 9.70 5.86
C ALA A 541 -11.34 9.88 4.35
N ARG A 542 -10.22 9.83 3.59
CA ARG A 542 -10.25 9.88 2.11
C ARG A 542 -10.97 8.68 1.51
N ILE A 543 -10.72 7.46 2.01
CA ILE A 543 -11.41 6.25 1.55
C ILE A 543 -12.92 6.39 1.80
N VAL A 544 -13.33 6.79 3.01
CA VAL A 544 -14.75 6.99 3.36
C VAL A 544 -15.37 8.05 2.45
N ALA A 545 -14.73 9.21 2.28
CA ALA A 545 -15.23 10.28 1.43
C ALA A 545 -15.38 9.84 -0.04
N ALA A 546 -14.41 9.10 -0.58
CA ALA A 546 -14.45 8.59 -1.95
C ALA A 546 -15.60 7.59 -2.15
N VAL A 547 -15.77 6.63 -1.24
CA VAL A 547 -16.88 5.67 -1.32
C VAL A 547 -18.22 6.40 -1.17
N ARG A 548 -18.39 7.29 -0.19
CA ARG A 548 -19.65 8.03 -0.01
C ARG A 548 -19.98 8.93 -1.20
N GLY A 549 -18.97 9.60 -1.76
CA GLY A 549 -19.11 10.45 -2.94
C GLY A 549 -19.64 9.69 -4.15
N ALA A 550 -19.23 8.43 -4.31
CA ALA A 550 -19.72 7.58 -5.40
C ALA A 550 -21.24 7.29 -5.31
N PHE A 551 -21.80 7.22 -4.11
CA PHE A 551 -23.22 6.93 -3.88
C PHE A 551 -24.12 8.17 -3.83
N SER A 552 -23.52 9.37 -3.86
CA SER A 552 -24.23 10.66 -3.78
C SER A 552 -24.37 11.36 -5.14
N ALA A 553 -23.83 10.76 -6.21
CA ALA A 553 -23.70 11.34 -7.55
C ALA A 553 -24.88 11.03 -8.48
#